data_AF-A0A841JVW7-F1
#
_entry.id   AF-A0A841JVW7-F1
#
_cell.length_a   1.000
_cell.length_b   1.000
_cell.length_c   1.000
_cell.angle_alpha   90.00
_cell.angle_beta   90.00
_cell.angle_gamma   90.00
#
_symmetry.space_group_name_H-M   'P 1'
#
loop_
_entity.id
_entity.type
_entity.pdbx_description
1 polymer ?
#
loop_
_entity_poly.entity_id
_entity_poly.type
_entity_poly.pdbx_seq_one_letter_code
_entity_poly.pdbx_strand_id
1 'polypeptide(L)'
;MTATSSKKTNETTDSADESHTPPDWMMFPALNEAWIKSADEVIDLMAERVSSYEVIGLSGAPAERSKARLIAQSYAQVHSVLKELKASQENAVSGKGRTT
;
A
#
# COMPACT_ATOMS: atom_id res chain seq x y z
N MET A 1 -28.64 21.00 -34.36
CA MET A 1 -28.03 19.77 -34.92
C MET A 1 -26.56 20.04 -35.22
N THR A 2 -25.77 18.96 -35.31
CA THR A 2 -24.35 18.83 -35.68
C THR A 2 -23.28 19.11 -34.61
N ALA A 3 -22.89 18.03 -33.94
CA ALA A 3 -21.54 17.78 -33.45
C ALA A 3 -20.55 17.71 -34.63
N THR A 4 -19.29 18.10 -34.43
CA THR A 4 -18.15 17.40 -35.06
C THR A 4 -16.95 17.39 -34.13
N SER A 5 -16.53 16.17 -33.81
CA SER A 5 -15.28 15.77 -33.15
C SER A 5 -14.06 16.11 -34.01
N SER A 6 -12.93 16.43 -33.40
CA SER A 6 -11.60 16.13 -33.96
C SER A 6 -10.58 15.94 -32.84
N LYS A 7 -9.78 14.90 -33.03
CA LYS A 7 -8.96 14.16 -32.08
C LYS A 7 -7.47 14.46 -32.32
N LYS A 8 -6.70 14.40 -31.22
CA LYS A 8 -5.28 14.01 -31.08
C LYS A 8 -4.17 15.02 -31.38
N THR A 9 -3.33 15.28 -30.36
CA THR A 9 -1.88 14.96 -30.25
C THR A 9 -1.39 15.52 -28.90
N ASN A 10 -1.24 14.73 -27.84
CA ASN A 10 -0.04 13.98 -27.46
C ASN A 10 1.22 14.86 -27.31
N GLU A 11 1.37 15.51 -26.14
CA GLU A 11 2.65 15.97 -25.63
C GLU A 11 2.73 15.61 -24.13
N THR A 12 3.50 14.56 -23.86
CA THR A 12 4.50 14.47 -22.79
C THR A 12 4.30 15.36 -21.56
N THR A 13 3.46 14.94 -20.63
CA THR A 13 3.57 15.34 -19.23
C THR A 13 3.18 14.17 -18.37
N ASP A 14 4.15 13.36 -18.02
CA ASP A 14 4.15 12.76 -16.69
C ASP A 14 5.56 12.97 -16.16
N SER A 15 5.82 14.25 -15.87
CA SER A 15 6.88 14.64 -14.98
C SER A 15 6.73 13.78 -13.72
N ALA A 16 7.77 13.02 -13.38
CA ALA A 16 7.87 12.39 -12.08
C ALA A 16 7.55 13.45 -11.01
N ASP A 17 6.39 13.32 -10.37
CA ASP A 17 5.87 14.30 -9.42
C ASP A 17 6.62 14.12 -8.09
N GLU A 18 7.82 14.70 -8.01
CA GLU A 18 8.72 14.69 -6.84
C GLU A 18 8.16 15.50 -5.64
N SER A 19 6.85 15.66 -5.53
CA SER A 19 6.17 16.42 -4.45
C SER A 19 5.38 15.54 -3.47
N HIS A 20 5.70 14.25 -3.38
CA HIS A 20 5.04 13.29 -2.49
C HIS A 20 5.44 13.45 -1.01
N THR A 21 5.19 14.64 -0.45
CA THR A 21 5.17 14.82 1.00
C THR A 21 3.98 14.03 1.57
N PRO A 22 4.19 13.15 2.56
CA PRO A 22 3.09 12.43 3.21
C PRO A 22 2.11 13.43 3.84
N PRO A 23 0.80 13.12 3.91
CA PRO A 23 -0.16 13.95 4.64
C PRO A 23 0.23 14.11 6.12
N ASP A 24 -0.02 15.28 6.71
CA ASP A 24 0.36 15.60 8.11
C ASP A 24 -0.17 14.63 9.17
N TRP A 25 -1.25 13.91 8.88
CA TRP A 25 -1.82 12.89 9.76
C TRP A 25 -1.12 11.52 9.65
N MET A 26 -0.26 11.33 8.66
CA MET A 26 0.45 10.08 8.37
C MET A 26 1.78 10.00 9.14
N MET A 27 1.68 10.10 10.47
CA MET A 27 2.83 10.13 11.40
C MET A 27 3.42 8.74 11.71
N PHE A 28 2.90 7.66 11.10
CA PHE A 28 3.47 6.33 11.25
C PHE A 28 4.63 6.15 10.26
N PRO A 29 5.88 5.91 10.73
CA PRO A 29 7.06 5.87 9.87
C PRO A 29 6.95 4.91 8.67
N ALA A 30 6.32 3.75 8.86
CA ALA A 30 6.11 2.77 7.80
C ALA A 30 5.04 3.18 6.78
N LEU A 31 4.05 3.99 7.17
CA LEU A 31 3.05 4.51 6.24
C LEU A 31 3.64 5.64 5.40
N ASN A 32 4.50 6.47 5.97
CA ASN A 32 5.30 7.44 5.22
C ASN A 32 6.16 6.75 4.16
N GLU A 33 6.88 5.70 4.54
CA GLU A 33 7.69 4.90 3.61
C GLU A 33 6.86 4.18 2.53
N ALA A 34 5.60 3.85 2.84
CA ALA A 34 4.66 3.25 1.91
C ALA A 34 4.10 4.22 0.86
N TRP A 35 4.21 5.54 1.07
CA TRP A 35 3.52 6.55 0.26
C TRP A 35 3.93 6.57 -1.21
N ILE A 36 5.21 6.37 -1.47
CA ILE A 36 5.80 6.38 -2.82
C ILE A 36 5.95 4.98 -3.43
N LYS A 37 5.51 3.95 -2.70
CA LYS A 37 5.68 2.55 -3.09
C LYS A 37 4.47 2.05 -3.86
N SER A 38 4.70 1.12 -4.77
CA SER A 38 3.62 0.37 -5.42
C SER A 38 2.87 -0.49 -4.41
N ALA A 39 1.63 -0.88 -4.72
CA ALA A 39 0.80 -1.67 -3.80
C ALA A 39 1.48 -2.98 -3.34
N ASP A 40 2.25 -3.61 -4.22
CA ASP A 40 2.99 -4.84 -3.92
C ASP A 40 4.15 -4.59 -2.96
N GLU A 41 4.92 -3.52 -3.18
CA GLU A 41 5.99 -3.11 -2.28
C GLU A 41 5.47 -2.68 -0.90
N VAL A 42 4.26 -2.12 -0.83
CA VAL A 42 3.62 -1.80 0.45
C VAL A 42 3.22 -3.07 1.18
N ILE A 43 2.67 -4.08 0.49
CA ILE A 43 2.34 -5.39 1.08
C ILE A 43 3.61 -6.03 1.67
N ASP A 44 4.70 -6.06 0.89
CA ASP A 44 5.97 -6.63 1.34
C ASP A 44 6.57 -5.86 2.52
N LEU A 45 6.50 -4.52 2.49
CA LEU A 45 6.93 -3.67 3.60
C LEU A 45 6.15 -3.97 4.88
N MET A 46 4.82 -4.15 4.80
CA MET A 46 4.04 -4.48 5.99
C MET A 46 4.43 -5.86 6.56
N ALA A 47 4.69 -6.85 5.69
CA ALA A 47 5.18 -8.16 6.11
C ALA A 47 6.55 -8.09 6.82
N GLU A 48 7.48 -7.30 6.28
CA GLU A 48 8.78 -7.05 6.90
C GLU A 48 8.64 -6.39 8.29
N ARG A 49 7.75 -5.41 8.42
CA ARG A 49 7.50 -4.73 9.70
C ARG A 49 6.90 -5.68 10.74
N VAL A 50 5.98 -6.57 10.36
CA VAL A 50 5.48 -7.62 11.26
C VAL A 50 6.65 -8.44 11.81
N SER A 51 7.49 -9.00 10.94
CA SER A 51 8.62 -9.84 11.36
C SER A 51 9.60 -9.09 12.25
N SER A 52 9.92 -7.84 11.90
CA SER A 52 10.83 -6.99 12.68
C SER A 52 10.34 -6.77 14.12
N TYR A 53 9.05 -6.44 14.29
CA TYR A 53 8.48 -6.20 15.61
C TYR A 53 8.18 -7.47 16.40
N GLU A 54 7.91 -8.59 15.73
CA GLU A 54 7.84 -9.90 16.38
C GLU A 54 9.17 -10.28 17.03
N VAL A 55 10.29 -10.09 16.33
CA VAL A 55 11.64 -10.33 16.86
C VAL A 55 11.91 -9.46 18.10
N ILE A 56 11.60 -8.17 18.03
CA ILE A 56 11.72 -7.25 19.18
C ILE A 56 10.82 -7.71 20.35
N GLY A 57 9.62 -8.23 20.03
CA GLY A 57 8.66 -8.78 20.99
C GLY A 57 9.13 -10.02 21.75
N LEU A 58 10.24 -10.65 21.33
CA LEU A 58 10.85 -11.82 21.98
C LEU A 58 11.98 -11.44 22.94
N SER A 59 12.74 -10.38 22.65
CA SER A 59 14.00 -10.06 23.36
C SER A 59 13.98 -8.77 24.19
N GLY A 60 12.96 -7.91 24.07
CA GLY A 60 12.89 -6.63 24.79
C GLY A 60 12.50 -6.72 26.28
N ALA A 61 12.55 -5.59 26.97
CA ALA A 61 12.00 -5.47 28.33
C ALA A 61 10.47 -5.69 28.33
N PRO A 62 9.81 -6.05 29.45
CA PRO A 62 8.38 -6.38 29.47
C PRO A 62 7.47 -5.34 28.79
N ALA A 63 7.66 -4.05 29.05
CA ALA A 63 6.88 -2.98 28.44
C ALA A 63 7.13 -2.86 26.92
N GLU A 64 8.39 -3.03 26.50
CA GLU A 64 8.78 -2.99 25.09
C GLU A 64 8.23 -4.18 24.31
N ARG A 65 8.21 -5.37 24.92
CA ARG A 65 7.60 -6.56 24.31
C ARG A 65 6.10 -6.37 24.08
N SER A 66 5.39 -5.82 25.07
CA SER A 66 3.97 -5.52 24.91
C SER A 66 3.72 -4.50 23.80
N LYS A 67 4.52 -3.44 23.75
CA LYS A 67 4.45 -2.42 22.69
C LYS A 67 4.76 -3.03 21.31
N ALA A 68 5.83 -3.82 21.19
CA ALA A 68 6.23 -4.45 19.95
C ALA A 68 5.18 -5.43 19.43
N ARG A 69 4.56 -6.22 20.31
CA ARG A 69 3.45 -7.12 19.94
C ARG A 69 2.24 -6.36 19.41
N LEU A 70 1.86 -5.26 20.05
CA LEU A 70 0.74 -4.43 19.61
C LEU A 70 1.03 -3.82 18.22
N ILE A 71 2.26 -3.34 18.01
CA ILE A 71 2.68 -2.80 16.72
C ILE A 71 2.71 -3.89 15.64
N ALA A 72 3.27 -5.06 15.92
CA ALA A 72 3.28 -6.19 14.99
C ALA A 72 1.86 -6.62 14.58
N GLN A 73 0.94 -6.70 15.54
CA GLN A 73 -0.47 -7.02 15.25
C GLN A 73 -1.14 -5.96 14.37
N SER A 74 -0.86 -4.68 14.59
CA SER A 74 -1.37 -3.60 13.74
C SER A 74 -0.89 -3.74 12.30
N TYR A 75 0.40 -4.00 12.09
CA TYR A 75 0.93 -4.24 10.73
C TYR A 75 0.37 -5.51 10.10
N ALA A 76 0.16 -6.58 10.88
CA ALA A 76 -0.41 -7.83 10.37
C ALA A 76 -1.86 -7.64 9.88
N GLN A 77 -2.66 -6.83 10.59
CA GLN A 77 -4.01 -6.48 10.16
C GLN A 77 -4.01 -5.69 8.85
N VAL A 78 -3.16 -4.66 8.75
CA VAL A 78 -3.02 -3.86 7.53
C VAL A 78 -2.57 -4.74 6.36
N HIS A 79 -1.57 -5.60 6.58
CA HIS A 79 -1.08 -6.55 5.58
C HIS A 79 -2.18 -7.50 5.07
N SER A 80 -3.01 -8.05 5.96
CA SER A 80 -4.14 -8.91 5.58
C SER A 80 -5.13 -8.19 4.67
N VAL A 81 -5.55 -6.99 5.06
CA VAL A 81 -6.51 -6.18 4.29
C VAL A 81 -5.95 -5.84 2.90
N LEU A 82 -4.68 -5.47 2.81
CA LEU A 82 -4.04 -5.17 1.52
C LEU A 82 -4.00 -6.39 0.60
N LYS A 83 -3.72 -7.59 1.13
CA LYS A 83 -3.75 -8.84 0.36
C LYS A 83 -5.16 -9.19 -0.13
N GLU A 84 -6.16 -9.01 0.70
CA GLU A 84 -7.57 -9.23 0.33
C GLU A 84 -8.01 -8.25 -0.78
N LEU A 85 -7.61 -6.98 -0.68
CA LEU A 85 -7.88 -5.98 -1.70
C LEU A 85 -7.19 -6.31 -3.03
N LYS A 86 -5.92 -6.72 -2.99
CA LYS A 86 -5.17 -7.14 -4.19
C LYS A 86 -5.85 -8.33 -4.87
N ALA A 87 -6.19 -9.38 -4.12
CA ALA A 87 -6.89 -10.54 -4.64
C ALA A 87 -8.25 -10.17 -5.26
N SER A 88 -8.98 -9.25 -4.62
CA SER A 88 -10.27 -8.76 -5.14
C SER A 88 -10.13 -8.02 -6.47
N GLN A 89 -9.07 -7.21 -6.64
CA GLN A 89 -8.79 -6.51 -7.89
C GLN A 89 -8.40 -7.48 -9.01
N GLU A 90 -7.52 -8.44 -8.74
CA GLU A 90 -7.11 -9.46 -9.71
C GLU A 90 -8.31 -10.28 -10.21
N ASN A 91 -9.21 -10.65 -9.30
CA ASN A 91 -10.45 -11.36 -9.64
C ASN A 91 -11.41 -10.51 -10.50
N ALA A 92 -11.53 -9.21 -10.21
CA ALA A 92 -12.35 -8.30 -11.00
C ALA A 92 -11.80 -8.07 -12.41
N VAL A 93 -10.47 -8.02 -12.56
CA VAL A 93 -9.78 -7.90 -13.86
C VAL A 93 -9.91 -9.20 -14.66
N SER A 94 -9.76 -10.36 -14.02
CA SER A 94 -9.92 -11.67 -14.67
C SER A 94 -11.37 -11.97 -15.06
N GLY A 95 -12.37 -11.41 -14.36
CA GLY A 95 -13.79 -11.64 -14.63
C GLY A 95 -14.31 -10.95 -15.90
N LYS A 96 -13.58 -9.97 -16.45
CA LYS A 96 -14.04 -9.17 -17.61
C LYS A 96 -13.88 -9.88 -18.97
N GLY A 97 -13.33 -11.09 -19.00
CA GLY A 97 -13.16 -11.91 -20.20
C GLY A 97 -14.15 -13.08 -20.36
N ARG A 98 -15.06 -13.30 -19.41
CA ARG A 98 -15.93 -14.49 -19.39
C ARG A 98 -17.38 -14.14 -19.76
N THR A 99 -17.58 -13.70 -21.00
CA THR A 99 -18.88 -13.77 -21.68
C THR A 99 -18.84 -14.98 -22.62
N THR A 100 -19.49 -16.07 -22.24
CA THR A 100 -19.95 -17.13 -23.14
C THR A 100 -21.46 -17.01 -23.26
#